data_AF-A0A7J8R528-F1
#
_entry.id   AF-A0A7J8R528-F1
#
_cell.length_a   1.000
_cell.length_b   1.000
_cell.length_c   1.000
_cell.angle_alpha   90.00
_cell.angle_beta   90.00
_cell.angle_gamma   90.00
#
_symmetry.space_group_name_H-M   'P 1'
#
loop_
_entity.id
_entity.type
_entity.pdbx_description
1 polymer ?
#
loop_
_entity_poly.entity_id
_entity_poly.type
_entity_poly.pdbx_seq_one_letter_code
_entity_poly.pdbx_strand_id
1 'polypeptide(L)' 'MFRCIASLFQTIVASTTVGALAIMIVLLFGGFILPRRKIYDAMNTSLPSWLEWGFWLSPLTYGEIGLSLNEFLAPRWEK' A
#
# COMPACT_ATOMS: atom_id res chain seq x y z
N MET A 1 -12.79 -4.40 2.92
CA MET A 1 -12.44 -3.13 3.60
C MET A 1 -13.65 -2.21 3.80
N PHE A 2 -14.23 -1.59 2.76
CA PHE A 2 -15.31 -0.60 2.94
C PHE A 2 -16.56 -1.13 3.65
N ARG A 3 -16.95 -2.38 3.41
CA ARG A 3 -18.08 -3.01 4.12
C ARG A 3 -17.82 -3.14 5.63
N CYS A 4 -16.59 -3.47 6.02
CA CYS A 4 -16.17 -3.53 7.43
C CYS A 4 -16.15 -2.13 8.08
N ILE A 5 -15.66 -1.12 7.34
CA ILE A 5 -15.68 0.27 7.80
C ILE A 5 -17.13 0.72 8.00
N ALA A 6 -18.00 0.50 7.01
CA ALA A 6 -19.42 0.84 7.09
C ALA A 6 -20.16 0.12 8.23
N SER A 7 -19.76 -1.10 8.60
CA SER A 7 -20.36 -1.80 9.74
C SER A 7 -19.91 -1.29 11.11
N LEU A 8 -18.77 -0.60 11.19
CA LEU A 8 -18.23 -0.05 12.44
C LEU A 8 -18.76 1.35 12.75
N PHE A 9 -19.04 2.16 11.72
CA PHE A 9 -19.51 3.54 11.89
C PHE A 9 -21.02 3.66 11.70
N GLN A 10 -21.69 4.36 12.62
CA GLN A 10 -23.14 4.56 12.59
C GLN A 10 -23.60 5.61 11.57
N THR A 11 -22.69 6.46 11.08
CA THR A 11 -23.01 7.53 10.13
C THR A 11 -22.23 7.38 8.82
N ILE A 12 -22.90 7.70 7.72
CA ILE A 12 -22.30 7.65 6.37
C ILE A 12 -21.09 8.59 6.28
N VAL A 13 -21.19 9.80 6.86
CA VAL A 13 -20.11 10.79 6.83
C VAL A 13 -18.85 10.25 7.52
N ALA A 14 -18.97 9.65 8.71
CA ALA A 14 -17.81 9.07 9.38
C ALA A 14 -17.22 7.90 8.59
N SER A 15 -18.07 7.02 8.05
CA SER A 15 -17.63 5.89 7.24
C SER A 15 -16.90 6.32 5.96
N THR A 16 -17.33 7.38 5.29
CA THR A 16 -16.70 7.85 4.05
C THR A 16 -15.38 8.55 4.33
N THR A 17 -15.28 9.37 5.38
CA THR A 17 -14.02 10.00 5.78
C THR A 17 -12.97 8.96 6.16
N VAL A 18 -13.35 7.96 6.98
CA VAL A 18 -12.42 6.88 7.36
C VAL A 18 -12.07 5.99 6.16
N GLY A 19 -13.03 5.73 5.27
CA GLY A 19 -12.78 5.02 4.02
C GLY A 19 -11.75 5.74 3.13
N ALA A 20 -11.88 7.06 2.97
CA ALA A 20 -10.92 7.86 2.21
C ALA A 20 -9.53 7.85 2.84
N LEU A 21 -9.43 7.98 4.16
CA LEU A 21 -8.15 7.88 4.88
C LEU A 21 -7.53 6.48 4.73
N ALA A 22 -8.33 5.42 4.80
CA ALA A 22 -7.85 4.05 4.61
C ALA A 22 -7.28 3.83 3.20
N ILE A 23 -7.94 4.33 2.16
CA ILE A 23 -7.41 4.28 0.78
C ILE A 23 -6.08 5.04 0.69
N MET A 24 -6.01 6.24 1.27
CA MET A 24 -4.80 7.06 1.25
C MET A 24 -3.62 6.31 1.88
N ILE A 25 -3.83 5.63 3.00
CA ILE A 25 -2.81 4.81 3.67
C ILE A 25 -2.39 3.62 2.79
N VAL A 26 -3.34 2.90 2.20
CA VAL A 26 -3.04 1.74 1.33
C VAL A 26 -2.22 2.16 0.11
N LEU A 27 -2.52 3.31 -0.50
CA LEU A 27 -1.76 3.87 -1.63
C LEU A 27 -0.36 4.31 -1.19
N LEU A 28 -0.24 4.98 -0.04
CA LEU A 28 1.04 5.47 0.47
C LEU A 28 2.05 4.32 0.66
N PHE A 29 1.59 3.18 1.20
CA PHE A 29 2.41 1.99 1.41
C PHE A 29 2.43 1.01 0.22
N GLY A 30 1.82 1.35 -0.92
CA GLY A 30 1.75 0.49 -2.10
C GLY A 30 3.12 0.06 -2.66
N GLY A 31 4.16 0.87 -2.43
CA GLY A 31 5.52 0.58 -2.89
C GLY A 31 5.92 1.40 -4.12
N PHE A 32 4.96 1.96 -4.86
CA PHE A 32 5.22 2.95 -5.91
C PHE A 32 5.50 4.36 -5.36
N ILE A 33 4.63 4.89 -4.48
CA ILE A 33 4.76 6.25 -3.92
C ILE A 33 5.95 6.34 -2.95
N LEU A 34 6.08 5.34 -2.08
CA LEU A 34 7.23 5.16 -1.20
C LEU A 34 7.99 3.90 -1.60
N PRO A 35 9.06 4.03 -2.41
CA PRO A 35 9.87 2.89 -2.82
C PRO A 35 10.45 2.21 -1.58
N ARG A 36 10.33 0.89 -1.50
CA ARG A 36 10.84 0.10 -0.36
C ARG A 36 12.33 0.37 -0.08
N ARG A 37 13.12 0.59 -1.13
CA ARG A 37 14.55 0.94 -1.04
C ARG A 37 14.77 2.29 -0.36
N LYS A 38 13.90 3.27 -0.62
CA LYS A 38 13.91 4.59 0.00
C LYS A 38 13.41 4.53 1.45
N ILE A 39 12.47 3.62 1.76
CA ILE A 39 12.09 3.30 3.14
C ILE A 39 13.30 2.71 3.88
N TYR A 40 14.01 1.75 3.28
CA TYR A 40 15.18 1.10 3.89
C TYR A 40 16.36 2.08 4.08
N ASP A 41 16.65 2.93 3.10
CA ASP A 41 17.68 3.98 3.21
C ASP A 41 17.30 5.09 4.21
N ALA A 42 16.04 5.54 4.17
CA ALA A 42 15.52 6.48 5.16
C ALA A 42 15.50 5.84 6.55
N MET A 43 15.33 4.53 6.68
CA MET A 43 15.33 3.83 7.97
C MET A 43 16.72 3.76 8.61
N ASN A 44 17.79 3.72 7.81
CA ASN A 44 19.16 3.86 8.32
C ASN A 44 19.51 5.30 8.76
N THR A 45 18.67 6.30 8.46
CA THR A 45 18.99 7.73 8.64
C THR A 45 17.95 8.54 9.45
N SER A 46 16.67 8.17 9.43
CA SER A 46 15.56 9.03 9.90
C SER A 46 14.16 8.38 10.08
N LEU A 47 13.87 7.18 9.58
CA LEU A 47 12.54 6.54 9.68
C LEU A 47 12.51 5.40 10.73
N PRO A 48 11.50 5.34 11.62
CA PRO A 48 11.43 4.30 12.63
C PRO A 48 11.01 2.93 12.08
N SER A 49 11.63 1.87 12.61
CA SER A 49 11.53 0.49 12.08
C SER A 49 10.14 -0.12 12.01
N TRP A 50 9.21 0.40 12.80
CA TRP A 50 7.83 -0.07 12.80
C TRP A 50 7.07 0.27 11.50
N LEU A 51 7.51 1.27 10.73
CA LEU A 51 6.84 1.67 9.48
C LEU A 51 7.01 0.64 8.37
N GLU A 52 8.03 -0.24 8.46
CA GLU A 52 8.25 -1.30 7.48
C GLU A 52 7.06 -2.29 7.46
N TRP A 53 6.43 -2.53 8.60
CA TRP A 53 5.25 -3.40 8.68
C TRP A 53 4.08 -2.90 7.83
N GLY A 54 3.96 -1.58 7.64
CA GLY A 54 2.92 -0.99 6.79
C GLY A 54 3.02 -1.44 5.33
N PHE A 55 4.24 -1.62 4.82
CA PHE A 55 4.47 -2.19 3.48
C PHE A 55 3.97 -3.63 3.38
N TRP A 56 4.24 -4.44 4.40
CA TRP A 56 3.83 -5.85 4.42
C TRP A 56 2.34 -6.04 4.67
N LEU A 57 1.68 -5.08 5.34
CA LEU A 57 0.25 -5.13 5.64
C LEU A 57 -0.61 -4.64 4.47
N SER A 58 -0.07 -3.78 3.60
CA SER A 58 -0.83 -3.21 2.49
C SER A 58 -1.11 -4.26 1.41
N PRO A 59 -2.38 -4.57 1.08
CA PRO A 59 -2.71 -5.53 0.02
C PRO A 59 -2.32 -5.02 -1.37
N LEU A 60 -2.26 -3.69 -1.55
CA LEU A 60 -1.97 -3.07 -2.84
C LEU A 60 -0.53 -3.35 -3.28
N THR A 61 0.38 -3.47 -2.32
CA THR A 61 1.78 -3.81 -2.54
C THR A 61 1.97 -5.15 -3.23
N TYR A 62 1.25 -6.18 -2.78
CA TYR A 62 1.30 -7.50 -3.42
C TYR A 62 0.71 -7.48 -4.83
N GLY A 63 -0.34 -6.67 -5.04
CA GLY A 63 -0.92 -6.44 -6.36
C GLY A 63 0.06 -5.78 -7.33
N GLU A 64 0.72 -4.69 -6.91
CA GLU A 64 1.73 -4.00 -7.73
C GLU A 64 2.92 -4.91 -8.05
N ILE A 65 3.44 -5.66 -7.08
CA ILE A 65 4.54 -6.61 -7.30
C ILE A 65 4.11 -7.70 -8.29
N GLY A 66 2.94 -8.31 -8.08
CA GLY A 66 2.43 -9.36 -8.95
C GLY A 66 2.21 -8.87 -10.39
N LEU A 67 1.62 -7.68 -10.54
CA LEU A 67 1.43 -7.04 -11.85
C LEU A 67 2.78 -6.75 -12.53
N SER A 68 3.72 -6.15 -11.79
CA SER A 68 5.04 -5.79 -12.32
C SER A 68 5.83 -7.01 -12.76
N LEU A 69 5.82 -8.08 -11.96
CA LEU A 69 6.49 -9.33 -12.32
C LEU A 69 5.83 -9.97 -13.54
N ASN A 70 4.50 -10.07 -13.54
CA ASN A 70 3.78 -10.69 -14.65
C ASN A 70 3.97 -9.94 -15.96
N GLU A 71 3.99 -8.61 -15.92
CA GLU A 71 4.11 -7.79 -17.12
C GLU A 71 5.56 -7.69 -17.60
N PHE A 72 6.51 -7.35 -16.72
CA PHE A 72 7.89 -7.07 -17.12
C PHE A 72 8.78 -8.31 -17.28
N LEU A 73 8.41 -9.46 -16.71
CA LEU A 73 9.10 -10.73 -16.96
C LEU A 73 8.37 -11.60 -17.99
N ALA A 74 7.33 -11.08 -18.65
CA ALA A 74 6.66 -11.85 -19.69
C ALA A 74 7.59 -12.07 -20.90
N PRO A 75 7.66 -13.29 -21.44
CA PRO A 75 8.53 -13.62 -22.58
C PRO A 75 8.17 -12.87 -23.86
N ARG A 76 7.03 -12.16 -23.91
CA ARG A 76 6.66 -11.27 -25.01
C ARG A 76 7.58 -10.06 -25.15
N TRP A 77 8.31 -9.71 -24.08
CA TRP A 77 9.23 -8.58 -24.04
C TRP A 77 10.69 -9.02 -24.24
N GLU A 78 10.99 -10.33 -24.19
CA GLU A 78 12.29 -10.87 -24.57
C GLU A 78 12.37 -10.92 -26.10
N LYS A 79 13.12 -9.98 -26.69
CA LYS A 79 13.55 -10.00 -28.09
C LYS A 79 14.87 -10.73 -28.24
#